data_AF-A0A2D8HL79-F1
#
_entry.id   AF-A0A2D8HL79-F1
#
_cell.length_a   1.000
_cell.length_b   1.000
_cell.length_c   1.000
_cell.angle_alpha   90.00
_cell.angle_beta   90.00
_cell.angle_gamma   90.00
#
_symmetry.space_group_name_H-M   'P 1'
#
loop_
_entity.id
_entity.type
_entity.pdbx_description
1 polymer ?
#
loop_
_entity_poly.entity_id
_entity_poly.type
_entity_poly.pdbx_seq_one_letter_code
_entity_poly.pdbx_strand_id
1 'polypeptide(L)'
;MGWQLVLGSCFLALIAFFTEETQITWNTPFILSLLGLALPGTALAYWLWCRVLGQVQLNRANAFSFLVPIFGLIIGVTFFQERIGILSAVGIGLTVSGIL
;
A
#
# COMPACT_ATOMS: atom_id res chain seq x y z
N MET A 1 -8.59 -11.16 12.41
CA MET A 1 -8.22 -10.17 11.38
C MET A 1 -6.75 -10.29 10.98
N GLY A 2 -5.77 -10.37 11.89
CA GLY A 2 -4.36 -10.62 11.50
C GLY A 2 -4.08 -11.98 10.83
N TRP A 3 -4.95 -12.97 11.01
CA TRP A 3 -4.77 -14.33 10.49
C TRP A 3 -4.68 -14.40 8.97
N GLN A 4 -5.36 -13.52 8.23
CA GLN A 4 -5.27 -13.53 6.77
C GLN A 4 -3.87 -13.12 6.27
N LEU A 5 -3.14 -12.28 7.01
CA LEU A 5 -1.76 -11.94 6.67
C LEU A 5 -0.84 -13.14 6.91
N VAL A 6 -1.06 -13.89 7.99
CA VAL A 6 -0.30 -15.12 8.30
C VAL A 6 -0.58 -16.22 7.29
N LEU A 7 -1.86 -16.42 6.93
CA LEU A 7 -2.26 -17.39 5.92
C LEU A 7 -1.70 -17.01 4.54
N GLY A 8 -1.80 -15.73 4.18
CA GLY A 8 -1.21 -15.20 2.94
C GLY A 8 0.31 -15.35 2.91
N SER A 9 1.01 -15.04 4.01
CA SER A 9 2.46 -15.20 4.08
C SER A 9 2.90 -16.65 4.03
N CYS A 10 2.13 -17.57 4.61
CA CYS A 10 2.42 -19.02 4.52
C CYS A 10 2.31 -19.50 3.07
N PHE A 11 1.26 -19.08 2.36
CA PHE A 11 1.08 -19.40 0.95
C PHE A 11 2.18 -18.78 0.07
N LEU A 12 2.53 -17.51 0.30
CA LEU A 12 3.62 -16.84 -0.40
C LEU A 12 4.98 -17.51 -0.13
N ALA A 13 5.26 -17.92 1.11
CA ALA A 13 6.49 -18.61 1.47
C ALA A 13 6.60 -19.98 0.77
N LEU A 14 5.49 -20.70 0.62
CA LEU A 14 5.47 -21.95 -0.13
C LEU A 14 5.84 -21.72 -1.61
N ILE A 15 5.28 -20.68 -2.24
CA ILE A 15 5.61 -20.35 -3.63
C ILE A 15 7.07 -19.92 -3.75
N ALA A 16 7.53 -19.01 -2.88
CA ALA A 16 8.90 -18.51 -2.88
C ALA A 16 9.94 -19.63 -2.78
N PHE A 17 9.64 -20.68 -2.00
CA PHE A 17 10.52 -21.86 -1.91
C PHE A 17 10.78 -22.55 -3.25
N PHE A 18 9.83 -22.52 -4.19
CA PHE A 18 9.97 -23.13 -5.52
C PHE A 18 10.45 -22.14 -6.59
N THR A 19 10.30 -20.84 -6.38
CA THR A 19 10.51 -19.84 -7.43
C THR A 19 11.70 -18.90 -7.18
N GLU A 20 12.14 -18.73 -5.94
CA GLU A 20 13.14 -17.72 -5.58
C GLU A 20 14.42 -18.35 -5.01
N GLU A 21 15.56 -17.69 -5.24
CA GLU A 21 16.81 -18.04 -4.59
C GLU A 21 16.83 -17.54 -3.14
N THR A 22 17.22 -18.40 -2.19
CA THR A 22 17.17 -18.08 -0.75
C THR A 22 18.35 -17.20 -0.26
N GLN A 23 19.13 -16.64 -1.19
CA GLN A 23 20.29 -15.82 -0.85
C GLN A 23 19.88 -14.38 -0.50
N ILE A 24 19.50 -14.17 0.76
CA ILE A 24 19.15 -12.83 1.26
C ILE A 24 20.41 -12.11 1.74
N THR A 25 20.68 -10.94 1.18
CA THR A 25 21.74 -10.05 1.68
C THR A 25 21.22 -9.21 2.83
N TRP A 26 21.44 -9.66 4.06
CA TRP A 26 21.03 -8.95 5.27
C TRP A 26 21.93 -7.74 5.52
N ASN A 27 21.47 -6.56 5.10
CA ASN A 27 22.12 -5.28 5.36
C ASN A 27 21.15 -4.28 6.00
N THR A 28 21.68 -3.19 6.56
CA THR A 28 20.86 -2.18 7.24
C THR A 28 19.78 -1.58 6.32
N PRO A 29 20.07 -1.17 5.06
CA PRO A 29 19.03 -0.70 4.15
C PRO A 29 17.89 -1.71 3.96
N PHE A 30 18.22 -2.98 3.73
CA PHE A 30 17.24 -4.04 3.55
C PHE A 30 16.36 -4.21 4.80
N ILE A 31 16.96 -4.26 5.99
CA ILE A 31 16.21 -4.42 7.25
C ILE A 31 15.26 -3.23 7.46
N LEU A 32 15.72 -2.01 7.19
CA LEU A 32 14.88 -0.82 7.31
C LEU A 32 13.72 -0.82 6.31
N SER A 33 13.97 -1.18 5.05
CA SER A 33 12.92 -1.33 4.03
C SER A 33 11.93 -2.44 4.40
N LEU A 34 12.42 -3.59 4.86
CA LEU A 34 11.60 -4.71 5.30
C LEU A 34 10.69 -4.32 6.46
N LEU A 35 11.24 -3.70 7.51
CA LEU A 35 10.46 -3.26 8.67
C LEU A 35 9.47 -2.15 8.29
N GLY A 36 9.87 -1.19 7.46
CA GLY A 36 8.99 -0.12 6.98
C GLY A 36 7.81 -0.65 6.15
N LEU A 37 8.04 -1.63 5.29
CA LEU A 37 6.97 -2.23 4.49
C LEU A 37 6.08 -3.15 5.33
N ALA A 38 6.67 -4.00 6.18
CA ALA A 38 5.92 -4.98 6.95
C ALA A 38 5.09 -4.35 8.07
N LEU A 39 5.65 -3.40 8.81
CA LEU A 39 5.01 -2.83 10.01
C LEU A 39 4.02 -1.71 9.65
N PRO A 40 4.43 -0.47 9.31
CA PRO A 40 3.48 0.58 8.98
C PRO A 40 2.81 0.36 7.62
N GLY A 41 3.55 -0.13 6.60
CA GLY A 41 3.03 -0.29 5.24
C GLY A 41 1.98 -1.40 5.09
N THR A 42 2.05 -2.45 5.91
CA THR A 42 1.17 -3.63 5.78
C THR A 42 0.36 -3.88 7.04
N ALA A 43 1.02 -4.24 8.16
CA ALA A 43 0.30 -4.67 9.36
C ALA A 43 -0.57 -3.56 9.97
N LEU A 44 -0.01 -2.36 10.15
CA LEU A 44 -0.73 -1.22 10.70
C LEU A 44 -1.81 -0.72 9.75
N ALA A 45 -1.48 -0.54 8.47
CA ALA A 45 -2.44 -0.11 7.44
C ALA A 45 -3.65 -1.04 7.38
N TYR A 46 -3.41 -2.36 7.37
CA TYR A 46 -4.48 -3.34 7.34
C TYR A 46 -5.31 -3.34 8.64
N TRP A 47 -4.66 -3.22 9.80
CA TRP A 47 -5.36 -3.12 11.07
C TRP A 47 -6.27 -1.88 11.14
N LEU A 48 -5.78 -0.73 10.69
CA LEU A 48 -6.56 0.51 10.59
C LEU A 48 -7.75 0.33 9.63
N TRP A 49 -7.53 -0.30 8.48
CA TRP A 49 -8.60 -0.60 7.53
C TRP A 49 -9.72 -1.43 8.18
N CYS A 50 -9.39 -2.52 8.87
CA CYS A 50 -10.39 -3.31 9.59
C CYS A 50 -11.12 -2.49 10.67
N ARG A 51 -10.42 -1.59 11.37
CA ARG A 51 -11.03 -0.70 12.38
C ARG A 51 -12.00 0.29 11.74
N VAL A 52 -11.70 0.80 10.55
CA VAL A 52 -12.58 1.69 9.77
C VAL A 52 -13.82 0.92 9.30
N LEU A 53 -13.65 -0.29 8.78
CA LEU A 53 -14.79 -1.12 8.34
C LEU A 53 -15.74 -1.53 9.47
N GLY A 54 -15.27 -1.52 10.72
CA GLY A 54 -16.13 -1.70 11.89
C GLY A 54 -16.98 -0.47 12.24
N GLN A 55 -16.71 0.70 11.65
CA GLN A 55 -17.35 1.98 11.97
C GLN A 55 -18.06 2.61 10.77
N VAL A 56 -17.62 2.31 9.55
CA VAL A 56 -18.10 2.92 8.31
C VAL A 56 -18.47 1.84 7.31
N GLN A 57 -19.54 2.06 6.55
CA GLN A 57 -19.94 1.15 5.47
C GLN A 57 -18.82 1.01 4.43
N LEU A 58 -18.60 -0.23 3.97
CA LEU A 58 -17.54 -0.57 3.01
C LEU A 58 -17.54 0.34 1.78
N ASN A 59 -18.71 0.68 1.23
CA ASN A 59 -18.81 1.52 0.04
C ASN A 59 -18.23 2.93 0.27
N ARG A 60 -18.53 3.53 1.44
CA ARG A 60 -18.00 4.85 1.82
C ARG A 60 -16.50 4.77 2.12
N ALA A 61 -16.05 3.72 2.80
CA ALA A 61 -14.63 3.54 3.10
C ALA A 61 -13.80 3.33 1.82
N ASN A 62 -14.29 2.54 0.86
CA ASN A 62 -13.61 2.26 -0.41
C ASN A 62 -13.47 3.49 -1.31
N ALA A 63 -14.36 4.48 -1.21
CA ALA A 63 -14.22 5.73 -1.96
C ALA A 63 -12.88 6.42 -1.65
N PHE A 64 -12.40 6.36 -0.41
CA PHE A 64 -11.11 6.93 -0.01
C PHE A 64 -9.91 6.18 -0.59
N SER A 65 -10.06 4.92 -1.00
CA SER A 65 -8.98 4.15 -1.65
C SER A 65 -8.59 4.75 -3.01
N PHE A 66 -9.46 5.54 -3.64
CA PHE A 66 -9.11 6.29 -4.85
C PHE A 66 -8.09 7.42 -4.60
N LEU A 67 -7.84 7.80 -3.34
CA LEU A 67 -6.77 8.74 -3.00
C LEU A 67 -5.37 8.11 -3.11
N VAL A 68 -5.24 6.78 -3.12
CA VAL A 68 -3.94 6.07 -3.20
C VAL A 68 -3.07 6.57 -4.37
N PRO A 69 -3.54 6.62 -5.63
CA PRO A 69 -2.75 7.15 -6.74
C PRO A 69 -2.38 8.63 -6.57
N ILE A 70 -3.20 9.44 -5.90
CA ILE A 70 -2.90 10.86 -5.63
C ILE A 70 -1.71 10.96 -4.67
N PHE A 71 -1.71 10.19 -3.58
CA PHE A 71 -0.55 10.11 -2.68
C PHE A 71 0.69 9.59 -3.40
N GLY A 72 0.53 8.58 -4.27
CA GLY A 72 1.62 8.07 -5.11
C GLY A 72 2.25 9.16 -5.97
N LEU A 73 1.43 9.98 -6.65
CA LEU A 73 1.91 11.09 -7.46
C LEU A 73 2.57 12.19 -6.62
N ILE A 74 2.03 12.53 -5.44
CA ILE A 74 2.65 13.50 -4.53
C ILE A 74 4.05 13.03 -4.13
N ILE A 75 4.21 11.74 -3.80
CA ILE A 75 5.51 11.15 -3.48
C ILE A 75 6.43 11.17 -4.73
N GLY A 76 5.91 10.81 -5.91
CA GLY A 76 6.60 10.87 -7.19
C GLY A 76 7.21 12.25 -7.49
N VAL A 77 6.40 13.30 -7.36
CA VAL A 77 6.87 14.67 -7.56
C VAL A 77 7.87 15.09 -6.49
N THR A 78 7.58 14.82 -5.21
CA THR A 78 8.41 15.36 -4.11
C THR A 78 9.76 14.65 -3.99
N PHE A 79 9.78 13.32 -4.10
CA PHE A 79 11.00 12.53 -3.94
C PHE A 79 11.73 12.25 -5.25
N PHE A 80 11.01 12.06 -6.36
CA PHE A 80 11.59 11.65 -7.64
C PHE A 80 11.57 12.77 -8.69
N GLN A 81 11.04 13.96 -8.34
CA GLN A 81 10.96 15.12 -9.24
C GLN A 81 10.22 14.80 -10.56
N GLU A 82 9.25 13.89 -10.49
CA GLU A 82 8.40 13.54 -11.62
C GLU A 82 7.56 14.75 -12.08
N ARG A 83 7.30 14.83 -13.39
CA ARG A 83 6.44 15.88 -13.94
C ARG A 83 5.00 15.38 -14.01
N ILE A 84 4.07 16.11 -13.39
CA ILE A 84 2.64 15.81 -13.52
C ILE A 84 2.16 16.26 -14.91
N GLY A 85 1.69 15.28 -15.69
CA GLY A 85 1.02 15.55 -16.96
C GLY A 85 -0.40 16.09 -16.76
N ILE A 86 -0.91 16.80 -17.77
CA ILE A 86 -2.27 17.39 -17.74
C ILE A 86 -3.33 16.32 -17.47
N LEU A 87 -3.22 15.15 -18.10
CA LEU A 87 -4.15 14.03 -17.88
C LEU A 87 -4.17 13.56 -16.42
N SER A 88 -3.00 13.47 -15.78
CA SER A 88 -2.90 13.11 -14.36
C SER A 88 -3.56 14.17 -13.48
N ALA A 89 -3.38 15.45 -13.78
CA ALA A 89 -4.02 16.55 -13.05
C ALA A 89 -5.55 16.52 -13.18
N VAL A 90 -6.08 16.25 -14.39
CA VAL A 90 -7.53 16.05 -14.60
C VAL A 90 -8.03 14.84 -13.82
N GLY A 91 -7.30 13.72 -13.85
CA GLY A 91 -7.64 12.53 -13.07
C GLY A 91 -7.73 12.81 -11.57
N ILE A 92 -6.76 13.52 -11.01
CA ILE A 92 -6.79 13.97 -9.60
C ILE A 92 -8.06 14.80 -9.33
N GLY A 93 -8.38 15.76 -10.19
CA GLY A 93 -9.57 16.60 -10.04
C GLY A 93 -10.87 15.79 -10.06
N LEU A 94 -11.01 14.85 -10.99
CA LEU A 94 -12.16 13.96 -11.08
C LEU A 94 -12.29 13.08 -9.83
N THR A 95 -11.20 12.47 -9.37
CA THR A 95 -11.19 11.66 -8.16
C THR A 95 -11.62 12.45 -6.92
N VAL A 96 -11.08 13.66 -6.72
CA VAL A 96 -11.48 14.51 -5.59
C VAL A 96 -12.95 14.85 -5.67
N SER A 97 -13.47 15.19 -6.86
CA SER A 97 -14.89 15.51 -7.04
C SER A 97 -15.83 14.32 -6.78
N GLY A 98 -15.40 13.09 -7.06
CA GLY A 98 -16.21 11.90 -6.84
C GLY A 98 -16.21 11.40 -5.38
N ILE A 99 -15.25 11.83 -4.57
CA ILE A 99 -15.16 11.46 -3.14
C ILE A 99 -15.96 12.44 -2.25
N LEU A 100 -16.00 13.72 -2.63
CA LEU A 100 -16.74 14.78 -1.93
C LEU A 100 -18.26 14.61 -2.07
#